data_AF-R7SU13-F1
#
_entry.id   AF-R7SU13-F1
#
_cell.length_a   1.000
_cell.length_b   1.000
_cell.length_c   1.000
_cell.angle_alpha   90.00
_cell.angle_beta   90.00
_cell.angle_gamma   90.00
#
_symmetry.space_group_name_H-M   'P 1'
#
loop_
_entity.id
_entity.type
_entity.pdbx_description
1 polymer ?
#
loop_
_entity_poly.entity_id
_entity_poly.type
_entity_poly.pdbx_seq_one_letter_code
_entity_poly.pdbx_strand_id
1 'polypeptide(L)'
;MSQTTGSMRYTLCDTYEAAAEASDALSRHETLILDCEGRDIGMPDGELGIIAIGDSTASHVYLFDTLALSNKQHPLLSRLFTLLRRPDIMKLVWDGRSDFFEIADTYGVLMQGVVDLQLAEAAQRARLNPRKRKGFRAGHTLKYFKKMQDELLAEPAALEGIHRLFGLEHCAGIFQALDESGGKDPAVVAMHYERGGDMWMLRPLPAPLLRYSCHDIEMIAAMYARFSKFGYLKPLDELKATTERYLHSYPTRELRALHASLDLCKFVPMDVLTPPIPNTMRRAG
;
A
#
# COMPACT_ATOMS: atom_id res chain seq x y z
N MET A 1 -3.62 17.24 -34.08
CA MET A 1 -4.27 17.34 -32.75
C MET A 1 -3.20 17.02 -31.73
N SER A 2 -2.81 18.02 -30.94
CA SER A 2 -1.65 17.96 -30.04
C SER A 2 -1.94 17.01 -28.88
N GLN A 3 -1.10 15.98 -28.72
CA GLN A 3 -1.02 15.20 -27.50
C GLN A 3 -0.43 16.10 -26.42
N THR A 4 -1.24 16.56 -25.48
CA THR A 4 -0.75 17.08 -24.20
C THR A 4 -0.24 15.89 -23.41
N THR A 5 1.05 15.59 -23.54
CA THR A 5 1.79 14.82 -22.54
C THR A 5 1.71 15.62 -21.24
N GLY A 6 0.86 15.18 -20.31
CA GLY A 6 0.88 15.73 -18.97
C GLY A 6 2.28 15.52 -18.40
N SER A 7 3.04 16.61 -18.23
CA SER A 7 4.29 16.57 -17.47
C SER A 7 3.95 16.02 -16.09
N MET A 8 4.46 14.84 -15.76
CA MET A 8 4.42 14.31 -14.40
C MET A 8 4.89 15.40 -13.44
N ARG A 9 3.99 15.92 -12.60
CA ARG A 9 4.32 16.98 -11.64
C ARG A 9 4.71 16.33 -10.33
N TYR A 10 5.99 16.01 -10.22
CA TYR A 10 6.55 15.62 -8.94
C TYR A 10 7.62 16.59 -8.47
N THR A 11 7.81 16.62 -7.15
CA THR A 11 8.94 17.29 -6.50
C THR A 11 9.74 16.24 -5.74
N LEU A 12 10.99 16.04 -6.15
CA LEU A 12 11.95 15.28 -5.35
C LEU A 12 12.35 16.14 -4.15
N CYS A 13 12.11 15.63 -2.95
CA CYS A 13 12.46 16.25 -1.69
C CYS A 13 13.72 15.56 -1.16
N ASP A 14 14.87 15.96 -1.70
CA ASP A 14 16.22 15.50 -1.33
C ASP A 14 16.96 16.49 -0.41
N THR A 15 16.27 17.55 0.01
CA THR A 15 16.73 18.52 1.02
C THR A 15 15.68 18.66 2.12
N TYR A 16 16.13 19.02 3.32
CA TYR A 16 15.24 19.18 4.47
C TYR A 16 14.24 20.34 4.29
N GLU A 17 14.64 21.40 3.60
CA GLU A 17 13.81 22.54 3.22
C GLU A 17 12.69 22.11 2.26
N ALA A 18 13.03 21.39 1.18
CA ALA A 18 12.04 20.87 0.25
C ALA A 18 11.06 19.91 0.94
N ALA A 19 11.56 19.04 1.83
CA ALA A 19 10.71 18.15 2.62
C ALA A 19 9.75 18.92 3.55
N ALA A 20 10.22 20.00 4.17
CA ALA A 20 9.39 20.87 5.01
C ALA A 20 8.31 21.60 4.21
N GLU A 21 8.66 22.18 3.06
CA GLU A 21 7.72 22.87 2.16
C GLU A 21 6.67 21.91 1.60
N ALA A 22 7.09 20.72 1.15
CA ALA A 22 6.21 19.66 0.70
C ALA A 22 5.21 19.25 1.80
N SER A 23 5.70 19.08 3.04
CA SER A 23 4.86 18.74 4.18
C SER A 23 3.81 19.81 4.47
N ASP A 24 4.18 21.10 4.37
CA ASP A 24 3.25 22.21 4.56
C ASP A 24 2.20 22.26 3.45
N ALA A 25 2.59 22.00 2.19
CA ALA A 25 1.66 21.92 1.07
C ALA A 25 0.66 20.75 1.24
N LEU A 26 1.16 19.58 1.61
CA LEU A 26 0.34 18.38 1.85
C LEU A 26 -0.62 18.58 3.02
N SER A 27 -0.22 19.31 4.07
CA SER A 27 -1.04 19.55 5.27
C SER A 27 -2.37 20.29 5.03
N ARG A 28 -2.53 20.89 3.84
CA ARG A 28 -3.75 21.60 3.40
C ARG A 28 -4.82 20.67 2.85
N HIS A 29 -4.51 19.39 2.67
CA HIS A 29 -5.42 18.40 2.13
C HIS A 29 -5.98 17.52 3.26
N GLU A 30 -7.27 17.19 3.17
CA GLU A 30 -7.93 16.29 4.14
C GLU A 30 -7.60 14.81 3.88
N THR A 31 -7.15 14.50 2.66
CA THR A 31 -6.84 13.14 2.21
C THR A 31 -5.56 13.16 1.40
N LEU A 32 -4.63 12.30 1.81
CA LEU A 32 -3.36 12.05 1.17
C LEU A 32 -3.29 10.61 0.70
N ILE A 33 -2.45 10.37 -0.30
CA ILE A 33 -2.09 9.04 -0.78
C ILE A 33 -0.63 8.83 -0.45
N LEU A 34 -0.29 7.65 0.05
CA LEU A 34 1.06 7.30 0.45
C LEU A 34 1.43 5.92 -0.09
N ASP A 35 2.67 5.80 -0.54
CA ASP A 35 3.31 4.55 -0.93
C ASP A 35 4.81 4.63 -0.64
N CYS A 36 5.46 3.50 -0.36
CA CYS A 36 6.88 3.47 -0.04
C CYS A 36 7.65 2.53 -0.96
N GLU A 37 8.87 2.93 -1.28
CA GLU A 37 9.81 2.14 -2.06
C GLU A 37 11.12 1.98 -1.32
N GLY A 38 11.78 0.85 -1.52
CA GLY A 38 13.03 0.55 -0.84
C GLY A 38 13.56 -0.83 -1.16
N ARG A 39 14.70 -1.14 -0.56
CA ARG A 39 15.25 -2.49 -0.62
C ARG A 39 14.51 -3.35 0.39
N ASP A 40 13.92 -4.45 -0.07
CA ASP A 40 13.35 -5.51 0.77
C ASP A 40 12.44 -5.00 1.91
N ILE A 41 11.59 -4.02 1.61
CA ILE A 41 10.76 -3.34 2.61
C ILE A 41 9.88 -4.30 3.44
N GLY A 42 9.97 -4.17 4.75
CA GLY A 42 9.33 -5.02 5.75
C GLY A 42 10.06 -6.34 6.05
N MET A 43 11.14 -6.66 5.33
CA MET A 43 11.96 -7.87 5.55
C MET A 43 13.20 -7.56 6.40
N PRO A 44 13.90 -8.56 6.97
CA PRO A 44 15.20 -8.35 7.60
C PRO A 44 16.15 -7.57 6.68
N ASP A 45 16.90 -6.62 7.22
CA ASP A 45 17.81 -5.72 6.51
C ASP A 45 17.15 -4.82 5.44
N GLY A 46 15.82 -4.75 5.44
CA GLY A 46 15.06 -3.84 4.60
C GLY A 46 15.37 -2.38 4.90
N GLU A 47 15.42 -1.56 3.85
CA GLU A 47 15.81 -0.16 3.93
C GLU A 47 14.87 0.69 3.08
N LEU A 48 14.19 1.63 3.73
CA LEU A 48 13.31 2.60 3.08
C LEU A 48 14.13 3.57 2.23
N GLY A 49 13.77 3.73 0.96
CA GLY A 49 14.45 4.60 0.00
C GLY A 49 13.65 5.84 -0.41
N ILE A 50 12.34 5.70 -0.64
CA ILE A 50 11.44 6.79 -1.03
C ILE A 50 10.12 6.65 -0.26
N ILE A 51 9.61 7.78 0.22
CA ILE A 51 8.20 7.91 0.59
C ILE A 51 7.54 8.78 -0.48
N ALA A 52 6.59 8.24 -1.22
CA ALA A 52 5.80 9.00 -2.19
C ALA A 52 4.50 9.46 -1.53
N ILE A 53 4.19 10.77 -1.62
CA ILE A 53 2.95 11.32 -1.07
C ILE A 53 2.30 12.27 -2.07
N GLY A 54 1.03 12.02 -2.39
CA GLY A 54 0.20 12.89 -3.21
C GLY A 54 -1.08 13.31 -2.50
N ASP A 55 -1.78 14.29 -3.08
CA ASP A 55 -3.18 14.55 -2.71
C ASP A 55 -4.11 13.43 -3.22
N SER A 56 -5.39 13.48 -2.84
CA SER A 56 -6.40 12.48 -3.22
C SER A 56 -6.64 12.29 -4.73
N THR A 57 -6.14 13.20 -5.56
CA THR A 57 -6.23 13.17 -7.03
C THR A 57 -4.88 12.92 -7.71
N ALA A 58 -3.81 12.75 -6.93
CA ALA A 58 -2.43 12.72 -7.40
C ALA A 58 -2.07 13.92 -8.30
N SER A 59 -2.63 15.11 -8.04
CA SER A 59 -2.39 16.28 -8.91
C SER A 59 -0.94 16.78 -8.87
N HIS A 60 -0.26 16.51 -7.75
CA HIS A 60 1.17 16.68 -7.56
C HIS A 60 1.67 15.60 -6.58
N VAL A 61 2.83 15.01 -6.86
CA VAL A 61 3.45 13.98 -6.02
C VAL A 61 4.76 14.49 -5.42
N TYR A 62 4.92 14.37 -4.11
CA TYR A 62 6.17 14.66 -3.42
C TYR A 62 6.89 13.35 -3.12
N LEU A 63 8.14 13.24 -3.58
CA LEU A 63 8.99 12.06 -3.39
C LEU A 63 10.05 12.40 -2.35
N PHE A 64 9.88 11.92 -1.12
CA PHE A 64 10.82 12.15 -0.04
C PHE A 64 11.96 11.13 -0.11
N ASP A 65 13.16 11.61 -0.42
CA ASP A 65 14.37 10.79 -0.51
C ASP A 65 14.92 10.53 0.90
N THR A 66 14.64 9.35 1.44
CA THR A 66 14.97 9.01 2.83
C THR A 66 16.48 8.87 3.06
N LEU A 67 17.25 8.56 2.02
CA LEU A 67 18.72 8.48 2.12
C LEU A 67 19.33 9.88 2.18
N ALA A 68 18.79 10.83 1.40
CA ALA A 68 19.17 12.24 1.49
C ALA A 68 18.70 12.89 2.81
N LEU A 69 17.53 12.48 3.31
CA LEU A 69 16.92 12.94 4.57
C LEU A 69 17.33 12.08 5.80
N SER A 70 18.56 11.55 5.80
CA SER A 70 19.01 10.53 6.77
C SER A 70 19.17 11.03 8.21
N ASN A 71 19.32 12.33 8.47
CA ASN A 71 19.32 12.88 9.83
C ASN A 71 17.89 12.99 10.37
N LYS A 72 17.43 11.91 10.99
CA LYS A 72 16.09 11.76 11.59
C LYS A 72 15.79 12.80 12.67
N GLN A 73 16.81 13.43 13.26
CA GLN A 73 16.66 14.49 14.28
C GLN A 73 16.62 15.90 13.69
N HIS A 74 16.71 16.05 12.37
CA HIS A 74 16.69 17.35 11.73
C HIS A 74 15.34 18.05 11.99
N PRO A 75 15.32 19.30 12.52
CA PRO A 75 14.09 19.95 12.98
C PRO A 75 13.06 20.16 11.87
N LEU A 76 13.49 20.33 10.63
CA LEU A 76 12.58 20.50 9.49
C LEU A 76 11.77 19.22 9.15
N LEU A 77 12.26 18.03 9.49
CA LEU A 77 11.49 16.78 9.30
C LEU A 77 10.31 16.67 10.26
N SER A 78 10.29 17.43 11.35
CA SER A 78 9.16 17.45 12.29
C SER A 78 7.82 17.78 11.60
N ARG A 79 7.84 18.54 10.49
CA ARG A 79 6.64 18.84 9.69
C ARG A 79 6.07 17.59 9.03
N LEU A 80 6.91 16.79 8.38
CA LEU A 80 6.51 15.50 7.80
C LEU A 80 6.00 14.54 8.88
N PHE A 81 6.73 14.43 10.00
CA PHE A 81 6.34 13.51 11.07
C PHE A 81 5.03 13.91 11.74
N THR A 82 4.78 15.21 11.90
CA THR A 82 3.52 15.74 12.42
C THR A 82 2.37 15.46 11.45
N LEU A 83 2.59 15.67 10.15
CA LEU A 83 1.62 15.35 9.11
C LEU A 83 1.21 13.87 9.15
N LEU A 84 2.17 12.96 9.21
CA LEU A 84 1.92 11.52 9.25
C LEU A 84 1.17 11.07 10.51
N ARG A 85 1.35 11.77 11.65
CA ARG A 85 0.67 11.50 12.92
C ARG A 85 -0.74 12.10 13.04
N ARG A 86 -1.16 12.99 12.13
CA ARG A 86 -2.48 13.66 12.21
C ARG A 86 -3.65 12.71 11.90
N PRO A 87 -4.49 12.30 12.87
CA PRO A 87 -5.60 11.37 12.60
C PRO A 87 -6.75 12.01 11.80
N ASP A 88 -6.80 13.35 11.76
CA ASP A 88 -7.78 14.13 11.02
C ASP A 88 -7.49 14.22 9.51
N ILE A 89 -6.23 13.95 9.09
CA ILE A 89 -5.87 13.77 7.69
C ILE A 89 -5.85 12.27 7.38
N MET A 90 -6.68 11.86 6.43
CA MET A 90 -6.75 10.47 5.98
C MET A 90 -5.55 10.14 5.08
N LYS A 91 -4.85 9.04 5.36
CA LYS A 91 -3.77 8.51 4.49
C LYS A 91 -4.26 7.25 3.80
N LEU A 92 -4.37 7.30 2.49
CA LEU A 92 -4.75 6.17 1.66
C LEU A 92 -3.50 5.41 1.25
N VAL A 93 -3.53 4.09 1.45
CA VAL A 93 -2.46 3.17 1.07
C VAL A 93 -3.05 1.98 0.33
N TRP A 94 -2.20 1.20 -0.36
CA TRP A 94 -2.55 -0.10 -0.90
C TRP A 94 -1.63 -1.17 -0.32
N ASP A 95 -2.14 -2.04 0.55
CA ASP A 95 -1.32 -3.01 1.29
C ASP A 95 -0.21 -2.35 2.13
N GLY A 96 -0.58 -1.35 2.94
CA GLY A 96 0.38 -0.47 3.62
C GLY A 96 1.16 -1.10 4.79
N ARG A 97 1.16 -2.44 4.92
CA ARG A 97 1.79 -3.16 6.04
C ARG A 97 3.29 -2.91 6.09
N SER A 98 3.98 -2.98 4.95
CA SER A 98 5.41 -2.69 4.88
C SER A 98 5.68 -1.19 5.05
N ASP A 99 4.91 -0.30 4.42
CA ASP A 99 5.08 1.16 4.53
C ASP A 99 4.97 1.63 5.98
N PHE A 100 3.94 1.16 6.68
CA PHE A 100 3.71 1.47 8.08
C PHE A 100 4.87 1.02 8.96
N PHE A 101 5.35 -0.21 8.76
CA PHE A 101 6.49 -0.74 9.49
C PHE A 101 7.76 0.06 9.19
N GLU A 102 8.07 0.31 7.92
CA GLU A 102 9.30 0.98 7.50
C GLU A 102 9.36 2.43 7.95
N ILE A 103 8.24 3.17 7.92
CA ILE A 103 8.19 4.54 8.43
C ILE A 103 8.38 4.56 9.96
N ALA A 104 7.82 3.57 10.68
CA ALA A 104 8.00 3.45 12.11
C ALA A 104 9.45 3.11 12.48
N ASP A 105 10.06 2.13 11.82
CA ASP A 105 11.44 1.70 12.04
C ASP A 105 12.45 2.77 11.61
N THR A 106 12.23 3.37 10.43
CA THR A 106 13.11 4.40 9.90
C THR A 106 13.01 5.69 10.71
N TYR A 107 11.82 6.20 11.03
CA TYR A 107 11.70 7.55 11.61
C TYR A 107 11.13 7.60 13.03
N GLY A 108 10.73 6.48 13.63
CA GLY A 108 10.01 6.48 14.90
C GLY A 108 8.62 7.11 14.78
N VAL A 109 8.01 7.04 13.60
CA VAL A 109 6.71 7.65 13.30
C VAL A 109 5.65 6.57 13.12
N LEU A 110 4.73 6.48 14.08
CA LEU A 110 3.51 5.69 13.92
C LEU A 110 2.47 6.55 13.18
N MET A 111 2.17 6.17 11.94
CA MET A 111 1.16 6.87 11.14
C MET A 111 -0.23 6.72 11.76
N GLN A 112 -1.07 7.75 11.65
CA GLN A 112 -2.46 7.72 12.09
C GLN A 112 -3.40 8.16 10.97
N GLY A 113 -4.69 7.78 11.08
CA GLY A 113 -5.69 8.13 10.06
C GLY A 113 -5.55 7.32 8.76
N VAL A 114 -4.90 6.16 8.81
CA VAL A 114 -4.64 5.33 7.62
C VAL A 114 -5.89 4.54 7.22
N VAL A 115 -6.12 4.45 5.92
CA VAL A 115 -7.15 3.60 5.29
C VAL A 115 -6.49 2.81 4.15
N ASP A 116 -6.62 1.49 4.21
CA ASP A 116 -6.07 0.58 3.21
C ASP A 116 -7.15 0.21 2.19
N LEU A 117 -6.94 0.63 0.94
CA LEU A 117 -7.89 0.39 -0.14
C LEU A 117 -7.97 -1.09 -0.55
N GLN A 118 -6.90 -1.87 -0.34
CA GLN A 118 -6.91 -3.30 -0.63
C GLN A 118 -7.91 -4.03 0.27
N LEU A 119 -8.07 -3.58 1.52
CA LEU A 119 -9.08 -4.11 2.43
C LEU A 119 -10.50 -3.70 2.03
N ALA A 120 -10.69 -2.48 1.53
CA ALA A 120 -11.97 -2.05 0.97
C ALA A 120 -12.40 -2.96 -0.20
N GLU A 121 -11.45 -3.30 -1.09
CA GLU A 121 -11.68 -4.28 -2.17
C GLU A 121 -12.08 -5.64 -1.61
N ALA A 122 -11.29 -6.19 -0.68
CA ALA A 122 -11.50 -7.53 -0.14
C ALA A 122 -12.85 -7.64 0.59
N ALA A 123 -13.24 -6.62 1.34
CA ALA A 123 -14.52 -6.54 2.05
C ALA A 123 -15.71 -6.47 1.08
N GLN A 124 -15.61 -5.67 0.02
CA GLN A 124 -16.68 -5.56 -0.97
C GLN A 124 -16.84 -6.85 -1.76
N ARG A 125 -15.74 -7.49 -2.15
CA ARG A 125 -15.76 -8.82 -2.79
C ARG A 125 -16.40 -9.89 -1.90
N ALA A 126 -16.30 -9.76 -0.58
CA ALA A 126 -17.00 -10.61 0.38
C ALA A 126 -18.52 -10.33 0.45
N ARG A 127 -18.93 -9.06 0.36
CA ARG A 127 -20.34 -8.61 0.47
C ARG A 127 -21.17 -8.88 -0.79
N LEU A 128 -20.54 -8.99 -1.96
CA LEU A 128 -21.26 -9.21 -3.21
C LEU A 128 -22.01 -10.56 -3.18
N ASN A 129 -23.33 -10.48 -3.41
CA ASN A 129 -24.26 -11.60 -3.30
C ASN A 129 -23.72 -12.86 -4.02
N PRO A 130 -23.64 -14.01 -3.33
CA PRO A 130 -23.26 -15.28 -3.92
C PRO A 130 -24.05 -15.55 -5.20
N ARG A 131 -25.33 -15.20 -5.31
CA ARG A 131 -26.11 -15.46 -6.53
C ARG A 131 -25.74 -14.59 -7.75
N LYS A 132 -25.09 -13.44 -7.57
CA LYS A 132 -24.69 -12.53 -8.67
C LYS A 132 -23.21 -12.62 -9.05
N ARG A 133 -22.33 -13.07 -8.13
CA ARG A 133 -20.88 -13.26 -8.35
C ARG A 133 -20.33 -14.48 -7.58
N LYS A 134 -21.07 -15.60 -7.58
CA LYS A 134 -20.82 -16.83 -6.78
C LYS A 134 -19.39 -17.37 -6.80
N GLY A 135 -18.64 -17.06 -7.86
CA GLY A 135 -17.30 -17.57 -8.06
C GLY A 135 -16.18 -16.53 -8.05
N PHE A 136 -16.41 -15.24 -7.77
CA PHE A 136 -15.31 -14.27 -7.94
C PHE A 136 -14.32 -14.30 -6.77
N ARG A 137 -14.79 -14.22 -5.52
CA ARG A 137 -13.94 -14.44 -4.32
C ARG A 137 -13.38 -15.85 -4.33
N ALA A 138 -14.27 -16.84 -4.29
CA ALA A 138 -13.92 -18.26 -4.23
C ALA A 138 -13.03 -18.66 -5.41
N GLY A 139 -13.34 -18.23 -6.63
CA GLY A 139 -12.52 -18.52 -7.81
C GLY A 139 -11.17 -17.81 -7.82
N HIS A 140 -11.06 -16.58 -7.30
CA HIS A 140 -9.74 -15.93 -7.16
C HIS A 140 -8.84 -16.66 -6.15
N THR A 141 -9.41 -17.06 -5.01
CA THR A 141 -8.71 -17.84 -3.99
C THR A 141 -8.39 -19.26 -4.50
N LEU A 142 -9.35 -19.93 -5.15
CA LEU A 142 -9.19 -21.27 -5.72
C LEU A 142 -8.10 -21.32 -6.81
N LYS A 143 -8.00 -20.29 -7.65
CA LYS A 143 -6.91 -20.14 -8.64
C LYS A 143 -5.52 -20.10 -8.03
N TYR A 144 -5.39 -19.82 -6.73
CA TYR A 144 -4.12 -19.94 -6.03
C TYR A 144 -3.84 -21.40 -5.66
N PHE A 145 -4.84 -22.09 -5.09
CA PHE A 145 -4.77 -23.50 -4.71
C PHE A 145 -5.03 -24.45 -5.88
N LYS A 146 -4.44 -24.21 -7.06
CA LYS A 146 -4.72 -24.99 -8.29
C LYS A 146 -4.53 -26.49 -8.11
N LYS A 147 -3.55 -26.91 -7.31
CA LYS A 147 -3.25 -28.32 -7.04
C LYS A 147 -4.32 -29.02 -6.19
N MET A 148 -5.09 -28.27 -5.41
CA MET A 148 -6.16 -28.77 -4.53
C MET A 148 -7.53 -28.33 -5.03
N GLN A 149 -7.62 -27.91 -6.30
CA GLN A 149 -8.82 -27.26 -6.82
C GLN A 149 -10.03 -28.18 -6.78
N ASP A 150 -9.87 -29.46 -7.13
CA ASP A 150 -10.97 -30.43 -7.14
C ASP A 150 -11.50 -30.72 -5.72
N GLU A 151 -10.60 -30.84 -4.74
CA GLU A 151 -10.94 -31.03 -3.32
C GLU A 151 -11.70 -29.81 -2.78
N LEU A 152 -11.21 -28.60 -3.05
CA LEU A 152 -11.82 -27.35 -2.61
C LEU A 152 -13.15 -27.04 -3.34
N LEU A 153 -13.34 -27.57 -4.55
CA LEU A 153 -14.64 -27.52 -5.24
C LEU A 153 -15.65 -28.50 -4.64
N ALA A 154 -15.18 -29.65 -4.15
CA ALA A 154 -16.00 -30.62 -3.43
C ALA A 154 -16.37 -30.14 -2.01
N GLU A 155 -15.51 -29.36 -1.36
CA GLU A 155 -15.75 -28.77 -0.05
C GLU A 155 -15.54 -27.23 -0.04
N PRO A 156 -16.49 -26.44 -0.59
CA PRO A 156 -16.34 -24.98 -0.68
C PRO A 156 -16.26 -24.25 0.67
N ALA A 157 -16.75 -24.89 1.75
CA ALA A 157 -16.66 -24.37 3.12
C ALA A 157 -15.22 -24.25 3.60
N ALA A 158 -14.28 -25.04 3.06
CA ALA A 158 -12.86 -24.95 3.39
C ALA A 158 -12.22 -23.60 3.01
N LEU A 159 -12.87 -22.82 2.13
CA LEU A 159 -12.44 -21.46 1.74
C LEU A 159 -13.21 -20.36 2.47
N GLU A 160 -14.11 -20.70 3.39
CA GLU A 160 -14.81 -19.71 4.20
C GLU A 160 -13.83 -18.93 5.07
N GLY A 161 -13.98 -17.60 5.11
CA GLY A 161 -13.04 -16.71 5.79
C GLY A 161 -11.67 -16.55 5.09
N ILE A 162 -11.35 -17.28 4.02
CA ILE A 162 -10.07 -17.13 3.32
C ILE A 162 -10.17 -16.04 2.24
N HIS A 163 -9.53 -14.91 2.48
CA HIS A 163 -9.53 -13.75 1.58
C HIS A 163 -8.15 -13.55 0.95
N ARG A 164 -7.96 -14.08 -0.26
CA ARG A 164 -6.80 -13.72 -1.08
C ARG A 164 -6.92 -12.28 -1.56
N LEU A 165 -5.82 -11.54 -1.45
CA LEU A 165 -5.68 -10.12 -1.80
C LEU A 165 -5.37 -9.93 -3.28
N PHE A 166 -5.81 -8.80 -3.84
CA PHE A 166 -5.36 -8.34 -5.15
C PHE A 166 -4.19 -7.36 -5.02
N GLY A 167 -3.18 -7.51 -5.88
CA GLY A 167 -2.20 -6.44 -6.09
C GLY A 167 -2.83 -5.23 -6.77
N LEU A 168 -2.23 -4.05 -6.58
CA LEU A 168 -2.73 -2.77 -7.07
C LEU A 168 -2.97 -2.79 -8.58
N GLU A 169 -1.95 -3.13 -9.37
CA GLU A 169 -2.02 -3.20 -10.84
C GLU A 169 -3.15 -4.13 -11.33
N HIS A 170 -3.28 -5.31 -10.70
CA HIS A 170 -4.34 -6.26 -11.05
C HIS A 170 -5.74 -5.69 -10.74
N CYS A 171 -5.88 -5.00 -9.60
CA CYS A 171 -7.14 -4.36 -9.25
C CYS A 171 -7.47 -3.20 -10.19
N ALA A 172 -6.50 -2.32 -10.46
CA ALA A 172 -6.65 -1.22 -11.41
C ALA A 172 -7.11 -1.71 -12.79
N GLY A 173 -6.54 -2.82 -13.28
CA GLY A 173 -6.98 -3.46 -14.52
C GLY A 173 -8.43 -3.98 -14.48
N ILE A 174 -8.86 -4.61 -13.37
CA ILE A 174 -10.25 -5.06 -13.20
C ILE A 174 -11.23 -3.88 -13.23
N PHE A 175 -10.86 -2.76 -12.61
CA PHE A 175 -11.72 -1.59 -12.50
C PHE A 175 -11.63 -0.64 -13.70
N GLN A 176 -10.75 -0.95 -14.67
CA GLN A 176 -10.43 -0.09 -15.82
C GLN A 176 -10.09 1.32 -15.34
N ALA A 177 -9.29 1.39 -14.26
CA ALA A 177 -8.93 2.63 -13.60
C ALA A 177 -7.78 3.38 -14.31
N LEU A 178 -7.08 2.70 -15.21
CA LEU A 178 -6.04 3.24 -16.07
C LEU A 178 -6.31 2.91 -17.54
N ASP A 179 -5.83 3.77 -18.43
CA ASP A 179 -5.83 3.55 -19.88
C ASP A 179 -4.89 2.39 -20.26
N GLU A 180 -4.99 1.85 -21.48
CA GLU A 180 -4.35 0.60 -21.97
C GLU A 180 -2.81 0.52 -21.87
N SER A 181 -2.12 1.52 -21.30
CA SER A 181 -0.70 1.47 -20.92
C SER A 181 -0.41 0.56 -19.72
N GLY A 182 -1.25 -0.44 -19.47
CA GLY A 182 -1.11 -1.39 -18.38
C GLY A 182 0.09 -2.30 -18.58
N GLY A 183 1.09 -2.14 -17.72
CA GLY A 183 2.26 -3.01 -17.62
C GLY A 183 3.40 -2.31 -16.89
N LYS A 184 4.17 -3.10 -16.14
CA LYS A 184 5.39 -2.59 -15.47
C LYS A 184 6.34 -1.95 -16.49
N ASP A 185 6.83 -0.73 -16.19
CA ASP A 185 7.82 -0.03 -17.03
C ASP A 185 9.00 -0.98 -17.32
N PRO A 186 9.28 -1.31 -18.60
CA PRO A 186 10.35 -2.25 -18.95
C PRO A 186 11.71 -1.89 -18.37
N ALA A 187 12.00 -0.59 -18.21
CA ALA A 187 13.25 -0.14 -17.60
C ALA A 187 13.32 -0.49 -16.11
N VAL A 188 12.19 -0.37 -15.39
CA VAL A 188 12.10 -0.76 -13.97
C VAL A 188 12.19 -2.27 -13.83
N VAL A 189 11.55 -3.03 -14.70
CA VAL A 189 11.65 -4.50 -14.73
C VAL A 189 13.10 -4.95 -14.96
N ALA A 190 13.80 -4.34 -15.92
CA ALA A 190 15.20 -4.64 -16.19
C ALA A 190 16.09 -4.32 -14.97
N MET A 191 15.90 -3.16 -14.34
CA MET A 191 16.64 -2.81 -13.12
C MET A 191 16.38 -3.78 -11.98
N HIS A 192 15.13 -4.20 -11.77
CA HIS A 192 14.79 -5.15 -10.73
C HIS A 192 15.42 -6.52 -10.99
N TYR A 193 15.46 -6.96 -12.25
CA TYR A 193 16.15 -8.19 -12.61
C TYR A 193 17.66 -8.13 -12.34
N GLU A 194 18.30 -6.99 -12.64
CA GLU A 194 19.75 -6.81 -12.46
C GLU A 194 20.16 -6.60 -11.00
N ARG A 195 19.33 -5.91 -10.20
CA ARG A 195 19.72 -5.38 -8.88
C ARG A 195 18.79 -5.77 -7.73
N GLY A 196 17.67 -6.42 -8.01
CA GLY A 196 16.65 -6.66 -7.00
C GLY A 196 16.18 -5.36 -6.34
N GLY A 197 16.09 -5.35 -5.01
CA GLY A 197 15.72 -4.16 -4.24
C GLY A 197 16.79 -3.07 -4.18
N ASP A 198 18.07 -3.38 -4.43
CA ASP A 198 19.17 -2.41 -4.32
C ASP A 198 19.06 -1.25 -5.34
N MET A 199 18.26 -1.42 -6.41
CA MET A 199 17.96 -0.35 -7.36
C MET A 199 17.41 0.92 -6.69
N TRP A 200 16.69 0.78 -5.57
CA TRP A 200 16.10 1.88 -4.83
C TRP A 200 17.12 2.66 -3.99
N MET A 201 18.30 2.08 -3.77
CA MET A 201 19.39 2.70 -3.01
C MET A 201 20.35 3.52 -3.89
N LEU A 202 20.16 3.50 -5.22
CA LEU A 202 20.98 4.25 -6.17
C LEU A 202 20.76 5.76 -6.01
N ARG A 203 21.84 6.55 -6.04
CA ARG A 203 21.79 8.01 -6.08
C ARG A 203 22.70 8.59 -7.17
N PRO A 204 22.25 9.59 -7.97
CA PRO A 204 20.89 10.13 -7.99
C PRO A 204 19.86 9.05 -8.37
N LEU A 205 18.64 9.11 -7.83
CA LEU A 205 17.64 8.07 -8.08
C LEU A 205 17.29 8.06 -9.59
N PRO A 206 17.38 6.92 -10.27
CA PRO A 206 17.08 6.83 -11.69
C PRO A 206 15.69 7.37 -12.03
N ALA A 207 15.58 8.15 -13.11
CA ALA A 207 14.32 8.73 -13.56
C ALA A 207 13.16 7.72 -13.76
N PRO A 208 13.40 6.48 -14.23
CA PRO A 208 12.33 5.47 -14.28
C PRO A 208 11.75 5.13 -12.90
N LEU A 209 12.55 5.17 -11.84
CA LEU A 209 12.08 4.91 -10.47
C LEU A 209 11.28 6.08 -9.90
N LEU A 210 11.69 7.32 -10.20
CA LEU A 210 10.90 8.50 -9.87
C LEU A 210 9.51 8.44 -10.52
N ARG A 211 9.44 8.06 -11.80
CA ARG A 211 8.16 7.89 -12.51
C ARG A 211 7.34 6.73 -11.97
N TYR A 212 7.99 5.62 -11.62
CA TYR A 212 7.32 4.46 -11.02
C TYR A 212 6.62 4.85 -9.72
N SER A 213 7.33 5.52 -8.80
CA SER A 213 6.73 5.97 -7.53
C SER A 213 5.58 6.96 -7.73
N CYS A 214 5.63 7.80 -8.77
CA CYS A 214 4.49 8.67 -9.11
C CYS A 214 3.30 7.86 -9.62
N HIS A 215 3.56 6.87 -10.47
CA HIS A 215 2.53 6.04 -11.08
C HIS A 215 1.74 5.22 -10.05
N ASP A 216 2.40 4.71 -9.02
CA ASP A 216 1.72 3.97 -7.95
C ASP A 216 0.77 4.88 -7.15
N ILE A 217 1.16 6.13 -6.88
CA ILE A 217 0.28 7.15 -6.27
C ILE A 217 -0.93 7.47 -7.16
N GLU A 218 -0.73 7.61 -8.48
CA GLU A 218 -1.81 7.83 -9.45
C GLU A 218 -2.79 6.65 -9.51
N MET A 219 -2.28 5.43 -9.48
CA MET A 219 -3.10 4.22 -9.43
C MET A 219 -3.96 4.19 -8.17
N ILE A 220 -3.37 4.47 -7.01
CA ILE A 220 -4.12 4.52 -5.75
C ILE A 220 -5.18 5.63 -5.81
N ALA A 221 -4.88 6.78 -6.41
CA ALA A 221 -5.84 7.89 -6.59
C ALA A 221 -7.03 7.47 -7.46
N ALA A 222 -6.75 6.81 -8.59
CA ALA A 222 -7.77 6.31 -9.49
C ALA A 222 -8.67 5.26 -8.80
N MET A 223 -8.07 4.37 -8.02
CA MET A 223 -8.78 3.39 -7.20
C MET A 223 -9.64 4.05 -6.13
N TYR A 224 -9.11 5.06 -5.44
CA TYR A 224 -9.85 5.84 -4.44
C TYR A 224 -11.07 6.53 -5.06
N ALA A 225 -10.91 7.21 -6.20
CA ALA A 225 -12.01 7.85 -6.91
C ALA A 225 -13.10 6.83 -7.28
N ARG A 226 -12.70 5.65 -7.76
CA ARG A 226 -13.61 4.55 -8.10
C ARG A 226 -14.37 4.03 -6.89
N PHE A 227 -13.66 3.77 -5.80
CA PHE A 227 -14.22 3.20 -4.56
C PHE A 227 -15.12 4.19 -3.85
N SER A 228 -14.77 5.47 -3.86
CA SER A 228 -15.62 6.56 -3.37
C SER A 228 -16.93 6.63 -4.15
N LYS A 229 -16.86 6.62 -5.49
CA LYS A 229 -18.04 6.65 -6.37
C LYS A 229 -19.00 5.50 -6.12
N PHE A 230 -18.49 4.32 -5.77
CA PHE A 230 -19.30 3.13 -5.50
C PHE A 230 -19.62 2.90 -4.02
N GLY A 231 -19.17 3.77 -3.12
CA GLY A 231 -19.41 3.62 -1.68
C GLY A 231 -18.66 2.46 -1.03
N TYR A 232 -17.55 2.01 -1.62
CA TYR A 232 -16.78 0.86 -1.14
C TYR A 232 -16.09 1.11 0.20
N LEU A 233 -15.85 2.38 0.51
CA LEU A 233 -15.21 2.84 1.75
C LEU A 233 -16.15 2.83 2.96
N LYS A 234 -17.44 2.49 2.78
CA LYS A 234 -18.45 2.53 3.86
C LYS A 234 -18.70 1.13 4.47
N PRO A 235 -18.87 1.03 5.81
CA PRO A 235 -18.68 2.09 6.82
C PRO A 235 -17.19 2.44 7.02
N LEU A 236 -16.87 3.74 7.04
CA LEU A 236 -15.47 4.19 7.07
C LEU A 236 -14.78 3.87 8.39
N ASP A 237 -15.49 3.99 9.52
CA ASP A 237 -14.92 3.71 10.84
C ASP A 237 -14.56 2.22 11.01
N GLU A 238 -15.39 1.32 10.49
CA GLU A 238 -15.09 -0.11 10.45
C GLU A 238 -13.87 -0.40 9.57
N LEU A 239 -13.77 0.26 8.41
CA LEU A 239 -12.62 0.12 7.53
C LEU A 239 -11.35 0.63 8.21
N LYS A 240 -11.38 1.79 8.86
CA LYS A 240 -10.26 2.34 9.64
C LYS A 240 -9.80 1.38 10.73
N ALA A 241 -10.72 0.85 11.53
CA ALA A 241 -10.39 -0.12 12.59
C ALA A 241 -9.79 -1.42 12.01
N THR A 242 -10.29 -1.86 10.86
CA THR A 242 -9.77 -3.04 10.15
C THR A 242 -8.38 -2.78 9.57
N THR A 243 -8.17 -1.61 8.97
CA THR A 243 -6.85 -1.16 8.52
C THR A 243 -5.86 -1.11 9.67
N GLU A 244 -6.23 -0.54 10.82
CA GLU A 244 -5.33 -0.47 11.98
C GLU A 244 -4.84 -1.87 12.41
N ARG A 245 -5.75 -2.86 12.53
CA ARG A 245 -5.34 -4.25 12.80
C ARG A 245 -4.44 -4.81 11.71
N TYR A 246 -4.76 -4.53 10.45
CA TYR A 246 -4.02 -5.03 9.31
C TYR A 246 -2.57 -4.53 9.27
N LEU A 247 -2.35 -3.24 9.50
CA LEU A 247 -1.01 -2.63 9.55
C LEU A 247 -0.14 -3.24 10.65
N HIS A 248 -0.74 -3.69 11.74
CA HIS A 248 -0.05 -4.35 12.86
C HIS A 248 0.08 -5.88 12.71
N SER A 249 -0.25 -6.44 11.54
CA SER A 249 -0.15 -7.90 11.31
C SER A 249 1.29 -8.43 11.40
N TYR A 250 2.27 -7.55 11.20
CA TYR A 250 3.70 -7.88 11.23
C TYR A 250 4.43 -6.97 12.23
N PRO A 251 4.37 -7.27 13.54
CA PRO A 251 5.07 -6.48 14.54
C PRO A 251 6.60 -6.61 14.47
N THR A 252 7.14 -7.59 13.73
CA THR A 252 8.59 -7.75 13.52
C THR A 252 8.91 -8.16 12.09
N ARG A 253 10.15 -7.84 11.65
CA ARG A 253 10.68 -8.23 10.33
C ARG A 253 10.79 -9.75 10.19
N GLU A 254 11.11 -10.47 11.27
CA GLU A 254 11.23 -11.94 11.29
C GLU A 254 9.88 -12.62 11.06
N LEU A 255 8.81 -12.11 11.69
CA LEU A 255 7.47 -12.67 11.46
C LEU A 255 7.02 -12.42 10.02
N ARG A 256 7.30 -11.23 9.47
CA ARG A 256 7.04 -10.93 8.06
C ARG A 256 7.80 -11.88 7.14
N ALA A 257 9.09 -12.12 7.40
CA ALA A 257 9.90 -13.05 6.63
C ALA A 257 9.37 -14.49 6.67
N LEU A 258 8.99 -14.97 7.87
CA LEU A 258 8.37 -16.28 8.03
C LEU A 258 7.10 -16.39 7.19
N HIS A 259 6.17 -15.44 7.32
CA HIS A 259 4.93 -15.46 6.54
C HIS A 259 5.17 -15.30 5.04
N ALA A 260 6.18 -14.54 4.62
CA ALA A 260 6.56 -14.40 3.21
C ALA A 260 7.07 -15.73 2.63
N SER A 261 7.92 -16.45 3.37
CA SER A 261 8.42 -17.78 2.96
C SER A 261 7.30 -18.82 2.81
N LEU A 262 6.21 -18.66 3.55
CA LEU A 262 5.01 -19.49 3.49
C LEU A 262 3.95 -18.94 2.52
N ASP A 263 4.25 -17.83 1.84
CA ASP A 263 3.36 -17.12 0.91
C ASP A 263 2.01 -16.66 1.53
N LEU A 264 1.99 -16.50 2.86
CA LEU A 264 0.81 -16.10 3.63
C LEU A 264 0.48 -14.61 3.49
N CYS A 265 1.46 -13.80 3.05
CA CYS A 265 1.31 -12.36 2.85
C CYS A 265 0.24 -11.99 1.80
N LYS A 266 -0.16 -12.94 0.94
CA LYS A 266 -1.18 -12.78 -0.10
C LYS A 266 -2.62 -12.89 0.42
N PHE A 267 -2.81 -13.08 1.72
CA PHE A 267 -4.11 -13.25 2.33
C PHE A 267 -4.35 -12.22 3.44
N VAL A 268 -5.62 -11.87 3.66
CA VAL A 268 -6.03 -11.12 4.85
C VAL A 268 -5.94 -12.05 6.06
N PRO A 269 -5.22 -11.68 7.14
CA PRO A 269 -5.26 -12.43 8.39
C PRO A 269 -6.68 -12.51 8.96
N MET A 270 -7.06 -13.66 9.52
CA MET A 270 -8.43 -13.89 10.01
C MET A 270 -8.86 -12.90 11.09
N ASP A 271 -7.94 -12.55 11.99
CA ASP A 271 -8.14 -11.64 13.11
C ASP A 271 -8.23 -10.16 12.69
N VAL A 272 -7.86 -9.85 11.45
CA VAL A 272 -8.10 -8.52 10.85
C VAL A 272 -9.57 -8.34 10.54
N LEU A 273 -10.25 -9.36 9.99
CA LEU A 273 -11.67 -9.28 9.64
C LEU A 273 -12.59 -9.52 10.85
N THR A 274 -12.18 -10.43 11.74
CA THR A 274 -12.92 -10.73 12.98
C THR A 274 -12.05 -10.34 14.16
N PRO A 275 -12.31 -9.20 14.84
CA PRO A 275 -11.46 -8.77 15.94
C PRO A 275 -11.43 -9.86 17.03
N PRO A 276 -10.25 -10.16 17.61
CA PRO A 276 -10.16 -11.12 18.70
C PRO A 276 -11.01 -10.65 19.87
N ILE A 277 -11.67 -11.59 20.56
CA ILE A 277 -12.48 -11.29 21.75
C ILE A 277 -11.56 -10.59 22.77
N PRO A 278 -11.94 -9.44 23.36
CA PRO A 278 -11.11 -8.72 24.31
C PRO A 278 -10.92 -9.56 25.58
N ASN A 279 -9.90 -10.43 25.61
CA ASN A 279 -9.28 -11.11 26.77
C ASN A 279 -8.42 -12.32 26.41
N THR A 280 -8.27 -12.70 25.15
CA THR A 280 -7.25 -13.70 24.77
C THR A 280 -5.89 -13.01 24.65
N MET A 281 -5.17 -12.89 25.77
CA MET A 281 -3.74 -12.59 25.75
C MET A 281 -3.06 -13.54 24.77
N ARG A 282 -2.41 -12.99 23.72
CA ARG A 282 -1.48 -13.74 22.89
C ARG A 282 -0.36 -14.21 23.81
N ARG A 283 -0.31 -15.51 24.11
CA ARG A 283 0.92 -16.12 24.62
C ARG A 283 1.94 -15.98 23.49
N ALA A 284 2.97 -15.19 23.71
CA ALA A 284 4.14 -15.20 22.86
C ALA A 284 4.66 -16.64 22.81
N GLY A 285 4.64 -17.22 21.60
CA GLY A 285 5.27 -18.48 21.26
C GLY A 285 6.37 -18.19 20.26
#